data_AF-A0A8S1CGB5-F1
#
_entry.id   AF-A0A8S1CGB5-F1
#
_cell.length_a   1.000
_cell.length_b   1.000
_cell.length_c   1.000
_cell.angle_alpha   90.00
_cell.angle_beta   90.00
_cell.angle_gamma   90.00
#
_symmetry.space_group_name_H-M   'P 1'
#
loop_
_entity.id
_entity.type
_entity.pdbx_description
1 polymer ?
#
loop_
_entity_poly.entity_id
_entity_poly.type
_entity_poly.pdbx_seq_one_letter_code
_entity_poly.pdbx_strand_id
1 'polypeptide(L)'
;MTLANRLRRTMPAPLKALSRVRCDKWLLAACCLLAATSVWQITQLESDLADAKLRVLNAAQHQVMTYLTSNLPQAVRQWYSYLPVEIDTLNDLDQNDPSLIRHVRKRSLVPPSDRSVAYNLRKSDKPTNSTLVKTLLKIFVNKTSGFFVESRALDGEEMSVTLELERNKKWDGLLIEPDPSNFQKMLATNRKCWLAPVCLSTENTPILTKVSVSGLKRGEGTVDVHCLPLASLLIALNSTVVDLLRLDLNGDELPVLETISFDSVFIAAISVKFAHGRTRKETMRNFVEGKGYKLYKVNKTIDLWSDEDYLFIKDDSGLPTM
;
A
#
# COMPACT_ATOMS: atom_id res chain seq x y z
N MET A 1 -69.02 -8.79 -11.87
CA MET A 1 -67.99 -8.55 -12.91
C MET A 1 -66.62 -8.79 -12.31
N THR A 2 -66.00 -9.93 -12.61
CA THR A 2 -64.78 -10.41 -11.96
C THR A 2 -63.51 -9.68 -12.46
N LEU A 3 -62.50 -9.61 -11.58
CA LEU A 3 -61.19 -8.96 -11.74
C LEU A 3 -60.48 -9.30 -13.08
N ALA A 4 -60.79 -10.47 -13.66
CA ALA A 4 -60.31 -10.94 -14.95
C ALA A 4 -60.67 -10.02 -16.14
N ASN A 5 -61.78 -9.28 -16.06
CA ASN A 5 -62.21 -8.39 -17.15
C ASN A 5 -61.50 -7.02 -17.15
N ARG A 6 -60.88 -6.60 -16.04
CA ARG A 6 -60.11 -5.33 -15.97
C ARG A 6 -58.70 -5.49 -16.53
N LEU A 7 -58.04 -6.63 -16.31
CA LEU A 7 -56.66 -6.87 -16.77
C LEU A 7 -56.51 -7.03 -18.29
N ARG A 8 -57.60 -7.30 -19.04
CA ARG A 8 -57.56 -7.41 -20.51
C ARG A 8 -57.40 -6.09 -21.25
N ARG A 9 -57.71 -4.95 -20.62
CA ARG A 9 -57.72 -3.64 -21.31
C ARG A 9 -56.36 -2.95 -21.32
N THR A 10 -55.44 -3.31 -20.43
CA THR A 10 -54.15 -2.61 -20.24
C THR A 10 -52.93 -3.37 -20.79
N MET A 11 -53.10 -4.54 -21.40
CA MET A 11 -51.97 -5.28 -21.99
C MET A 11 -51.54 -4.71 -23.35
N PRO A 12 -50.22 -4.53 -23.59
CA PRO A 12 -49.69 -4.11 -24.88
C PRO A 12 -49.96 -5.16 -25.97
N ALA A 13 -50.07 -4.71 -27.23
CA ALA A 13 -50.54 -5.47 -28.39
C ALA A 13 -50.00 -6.92 -28.54
N PRO A 14 -48.71 -7.25 -28.26
CA PRO A 14 -48.23 -8.63 -28.40
C PRO A 14 -48.83 -9.63 -27.40
N LEU A 15 -49.37 -9.18 -26.26
CA LEU A 15 -49.98 -10.05 -25.24
C LEU A 15 -51.46 -10.36 -25.50
N LYS A 16 -52.17 -9.53 -26.28
CA LYS A 16 -53.56 -9.84 -26.68
C LYS A 16 -53.64 -11.03 -27.64
N ALA A 17 -52.61 -11.23 -28.46
CA ALA A 17 -52.49 -12.36 -29.39
C ALA A 17 -52.33 -13.72 -28.67
N LEU A 18 -51.76 -13.73 -27.46
CA LEU A 18 -51.56 -14.95 -26.67
C LEU A 18 -52.83 -15.44 -25.95
N SER A 19 -53.86 -14.60 -25.81
CA SER A 19 -55.12 -14.96 -25.12
C SER A 19 -56.03 -15.91 -25.90
N ARG A 20 -55.70 -16.23 -27.15
CA ARG A 20 -56.42 -17.19 -28.02
C ARG A 20 -55.66 -18.48 -28.27
N VAL A 21 -54.45 -18.62 -27.75
CA VAL A 21 -53.73 -19.88 -27.82
C VAL A 21 -54.27 -20.77 -26.70
N ARG A 22 -54.92 -21.89 -27.05
CA ARG A 22 -55.06 -23.02 -26.11
C ARG A 22 -53.63 -23.45 -25.79
N CYS A 23 -53.06 -22.87 -24.76
CA CYS A 23 -51.77 -23.29 -24.24
C CYS A 23 -52.02 -24.68 -23.68
N ASP A 24 -51.57 -25.69 -24.43
CA ASP A 24 -51.63 -27.06 -23.98
C ASP A 24 -50.94 -27.11 -22.61
N LYS A 25 -51.59 -27.71 -21.61
CA LYS A 25 -51.01 -27.80 -20.25
C LYS A 25 -49.64 -28.46 -20.30
N TRP A 26 -49.44 -29.33 -21.30
CA TRP A 26 -48.15 -29.94 -21.63
C TRP A 26 -47.10 -28.94 -22.13
N LEU A 27 -47.49 -27.97 -22.96
CA LEU A 27 -46.56 -26.94 -23.46
C LEU A 27 -46.13 -25.98 -22.34
N LEU A 28 -47.07 -25.58 -21.48
CA LEU A 28 -46.77 -24.73 -20.33
C LEU A 28 -45.89 -25.46 -19.31
N ALA A 29 -46.20 -26.72 -19.03
CA ALA A 29 -45.39 -27.58 -18.17
C ALA A 29 -43.98 -27.77 -18.75
N ALA A 30 -43.85 -28.00 -20.05
CA ALA A 30 -42.55 -28.12 -20.74
C ALA A 30 -41.72 -26.83 -20.63
N CYS A 31 -42.33 -25.65 -20.82
CA CYS A 31 -41.64 -24.37 -20.63
C CYS A 31 -41.20 -24.14 -19.18
N CYS A 32 -42.03 -24.49 -18.19
CA CYS A 32 -41.65 -24.40 -16.77
C CYS A 32 -40.51 -25.35 -16.40
N LEU A 33 -40.50 -26.58 -16.95
CA LEU A 33 -39.39 -27.53 -16.77
C LEU A 33 -38.09 -26.99 -17.38
N LEU A 34 -38.15 -26.46 -18.60
CA LEU A 34 -36.96 -25.86 -19.25
C LEU A 34 -36.41 -24.68 -18.45
N ALA A 35 -37.28 -23.80 -17.95
CA ALA A 35 -36.89 -22.68 -17.10
C ALA A 35 -36.30 -23.13 -15.75
N ALA A 36 -36.87 -24.16 -15.12
CA ALA A 36 -36.32 -24.72 -13.89
C ALA A 36 -34.95 -25.37 -14.12
N THR A 37 -34.76 -26.09 -15.23
CA THR A 37 -33.47 -26.69 -15.58
C THR A 37 -32.41 -25.64 -15.89
N SER A 38 -32.76 -24.54 -16.55
CA SER A 38 -31.81 -23.47 -16.85
C SER A 38 -31.41 -22.69 -15.60
N VAL A 39 -32.36 -22.38 -14.70
CA VAL A 39 -32.04 -21.77 -13.40
C VAL A 39 -31.14 -22.69 -12.57
N TRP A 40 -31.44 -24.00 -12.52
CA TRP A 40 -30.60 -24.97 -11.82
C TRP A 40 -29.17 -25.04 -12.41
N GLN A 41 -29.05 -25.05 -13.74
CA GLN A 41 -27.75 -25.00 -14.42
C GLN A 41 -26.97 -23.72 -14.10
N ILE A 42 -27.63 -22.56 -14.06
CA ILE A 42 -27.00 -21.28 -13.71
C ILE A 42 -26.49 -21.33 -12.26
N THR A 43 -27.31 -21.79 -11.30
CA THR A 43 -26.88 -21.89 -9.90
C THR A 43 -25.72 -22.88 -9.71
N GLN A 44 -25.69 -23.96 -10.49
CA GLN A 44 -24.60 -24.91 -10.47
C GLN A 44 -23.30 -24.29 -11.02
N LEU A 45 -23.39 -23.53 -12.13
CA LEU A 45 -22.26 -22.80 -12.68
C LEU A 45 -21.72 -21.71 -11.74
N GLU A 46 -22.60 -21.01 -11.01
CA GLU A 46 -22.19 -20.03 -9.99
C GLU A 46 -21.46 -20.71 -8.82
N SER A 47 -21.95 -21.86 -8.36
CA SER A 47 -21.30 -22.67 -7.32
C SER A 47 -19.94 -23.20 -7.79
N ASP A 48 -19.87 -23.76 -9.00
CA ASP A 48 -18.63 -24.30 -9.57
C ASP A 48 -17.59 -23.19 -9.79
N LEU A 49 -18.04 -21.99 -10.19
CA LEU A 49 -17.17 -20.82 -10.31
C LEU A 49 -16.64 -20.36 -8.94
N ALA A 50 -17.46 -20.39 -7.89
CA ALA A 50 -17.03 -20.07 -6.53
C ALA A 50 -16.00 -21.08 -6.01
N ASP A 51 -16.22 -22.38 -6.23
CA ASP A 51 -15.30 -23.44 -5.86
C ASP A 51 -13.99 -23.38 -6.67
N ALA A 52 -14.07 -23.08 -7.97
CA ALA A 52 -12.89 -22.90 -8.81
C ALA A 52 -12.06 -21.69 -8.35
N LYS A 53 -12.71 -20.56 -8.04
CA LYS A 53 -12.05 -19.39 -7.42
C LYS A 53 -11.37 -19.79 -6.12
N LEU A 54 -12.05 -20.49 -5.22
CA LEU A 54 -11.51 -20.93 -3.95
C LEU A 54 -10.31 -21.89 -4.12
N ARG A 55 -10.33 -22.79 -5.11
CA ARG A 55 -9.20 -23.70 -5.40
C ARG A 55 -7.99 -22.96 -5.96
N VAL A 56 -8.18 -22.02 -6.89
CA VAL A 56 -7.09 -21.20 -7.44
C VAL A 56 -6.46 -20.34 -6.34
N LEU A 57 -7.31 -19.78 -5.48
CA LEU A 57 -6.92 -18.98 -4.32
C LEU A 57 -6.14 -19.82 -3.30
N ASN A 58 -6.63 -21.02 -2.96
CA ASN A 58 -5.91 -21.95 -2.10
C ASN A 58 -4.59 -22.42 -2.72
N ALA A 59 -4.50 -22.57 -4.04
CA ALA A 59 -3.26 -22.95 -4.72
C ALA A 59 -2.22 -21.82 -4.73
N ALA A 60 -2.65 -20.57 -4.99
CA ALA A 60 -1.80 -19.39 -4.90
C ALA A 60 -1.32 -19.15 -3.46
N GLN A 61 -2.22 -19.26 -2.48
CA GLN A 61 -1.88 -19.23 -1.07
C GLN A 61 -0.97 -20.39 -0.68
N HIS A 62 -1.14 -21.59 -1.24
CA HIS A 62 -0.27 -22.73 -0.92
C HIS A 62 1.15 -22.51 -1.42
N GLN A 63 1.35 -21.92 -2.61
CA GLN A 63 2.70 -21.59 -3.10
C GLN A 63 3.36 -20.49 -2.29
N VAL A 64 2.64 -19.41 -1.98
CA VAL A 64 3.12 -18.31 -1.13
C VAL A 64 3.42 -18.83 0.28
N MET A 65 2.50 -19.55 0.91
CA MET A 65 2.68 -20.12 2.23
C MET A 65 3.81 -21.13 2.26
N THR A 66 3.99 -21.98 1.24
CA THR A 66 5.13 -22.91 1.17
C THR A 66 6.46 -22.17 1.12
N TYR A 67 6.53 -21.08 0.36
CA TYR A 67 7.71 -20.22 0.32
C TYR A 67 7.98 -19.54 1.68
N LEU A 68 6.95 -18.89 2.26
CA LEU A 68 7.03 -18.23 3.57
C LEU A 68 7.36 -19.24 4.68
N THR A 69 6.81 -20.45 4.63
CA THR A 69 7.01 -21.49 5.64
C THR A 69 8.37 -22.13 5.59
N SER A 70 8.98 -22.20 4.41
CA SER A 70 10.29 -22.82 4.23
C SER A 70 11.43 -21.84 4.48
N ASN A 71 11.20 -20.52 4.31
CA ASN A 71 12.29 -19.55 4.25
C ASN A 71 12.22 -18.41 5.29
N LEU A 72 11.06 -18.12 5.90
CA LEU A 72 10.93 -17.05 6.90
C LEU A 72 10.63 -17.60 8.29
N PRO A 73 11.13 -16.98 9.37
CA PRO A 73 10.70 -17.28 10.74
C PRO A 73 9.20 -17.05 10.92
N GLN A 74 8.57 -17.86 11.78
CA GLN A 74 7.13 -17.76 12.07
C GLN A 74 6.70 -16.34 12.47
N ALA A 75 7.55 -15.60 13.21
CA ALA A 75 7.29 -14.23 13.65
C ALA A 75 7.10 -13.22 12.50
N VAL A 76 7.65 -13.52 11.32
CA VAL A 76 7.56 -12.65 10.13
C VAL A 76 6.37 -13.05 9.27
N ARG A 77 6.05 -14.35 9.18
CA ARG A 77 4.98 -14.88 8.30
C ARG A 77 3.63 -14.22 8.52
N GLN A 78 3.31 -13.88 9.76
CA GLN A 78 2.03 -13.26 10.13
C GLN A 78 1.74 -11.95 9.37
N TRP A 79 2.77 -11.25 8.88
CA TRP A 79 2.64 -10.00 8.14
C TRP A 79 2.45 -10.18 6.63
N TYR A 80 2.68 -11.39 6.12
CA TYR A 80 2.65 -11.71 4.69
C TYR A 80 1.65 -12.83 4.36
N SER A 81 0.98 -13.39 5.38
CA SER A 81 -0.04 -14.41 5.24
C SER A 81 -1.42 -13.76 5.22
N TYR A 82 -1.86 -13.31 4.04
CA TYR A 82 -3.18 -12.70 3.87
C TYR A 82 -4.25 -13.76 3.62
N LEU A 83 -5.39 -13.62 4.30
CA LEU A 83 -6.58 -14.38 3.93
C LEU A 83 -7.23 -13.73 2.70
N PRO A 84 -7.84 -14.50 1.80
CA PRO A 84 -8.36 -13.93 0.55
C PRO A 84 -9.53 -12.98 0.76
N VAL A 85 -10.36 -13.32 1.75
CA VAL A 85 -11.45 -12.46 2.22
C VAL A 85 -10.89 -11.13 2.73
N GLU A 86 -9.72 -11.13 3.37
CA GLU A 86 -9.08 -9.90 3.84
C GLU A 86 -8.64 -9.04 2.66
N ILE A 87 -8.05 -9.64 1.62
CA ILE A 87 -7.63 -8.95 0.38
C ILE A 87 -8.83 -8.28 -0.30
N ASP A 88 -9.90 -9.04 -0.56
CA ASP A 88 -11.07 -8.53 -1.28
C ASP A 88 -11.82 -7.44 -0.49
N THR A 89 -11.80 -7.50 0.85
CA THR A 89 -12.48 -6.50 1.68
C THR A 89 -11.73 -5.19 1.85
N LEU A 90 -10.42 -5.15 1.60
CA LEU A 90 -9.59 -3.97 1.85
C LEU A 90 -9.39 -3.10 0.60
N ASN A 91 -9.29 -3.71 -0.59
CA ASN A 91 -8.86 -3.00 -1.80
C ASN A 91 -9.85 -1.92 -2.29
N ASP A 92 -11.11 -2.01 -1.89
CA ASP A 92 -12.16 -1.04 -2.26
C ASP A 92 -12.38 0.06 -1.21
N LEU A 93 -11.63 0.03 -0.09
CA LEU A 93 -11.78 1.02 0.98
C LEU A 93 -10.99 2.29 0.66
N ASP A 94 -11.67 3.43 0.78
CA ASP A 94 -11.02 4.74 0.75
C ASP A 94 -9.94 4.85 1.84
N GLN A 95 -8.87 5.59 1.55
CA GLN A 95 -7.74 5.80 2.46
C GLN A 95 -8.11 6.31 3.86
N ASN A 96 -9.29 6.92 4.03
CA ASN A 96 -9.79 7.42 5.32
C ASN A 96 -10.82 6.49 5.98
N ASP A 97 -11.16 5.35 5.37
CA ASP A 97 -12.18 4.45 5.89
C ASP A 97 -11.81 3.92 7.29
N PRO A 98 -12.68 4.06 8.31
CA PRO A 98 -12.37 3.63 9.67
C PRO A 98 -12.03 2.14 9.82
N SER A 99 -12.54 1.28 8.95
CA SER A 99 -12.25 -0.15 8.90
C SER A 99 -10.84 -0.39 8.38
N LEU A 100 -10.43 0.35 7.34
CA LEU A 100 -9.05 0.35 6.84
C LEU A 100 -8.09 0.83 7.93
N ILE A 101 -8.35 1.98 8.55
CA ILE A 101 -7.50 2.52 9.63
C ILE A 101 -7.38 1.53 10.79
N ARG A 102 -8.48 0.84 11.14
CA ARG A 102 -8.46 -0.21 12.17
C ARG A 102 -7.61 -1.41 11.75
N HIS A 103 -7.69 -1.82 10.49
CA HIS A 103 -6.84 -2.88 9.96
C HIS A 103 -5.37 -2.47 10.03
N VAL A 104 -5.01 -1.29 9.54
CA VAL A 104 -3.62 -0.76 9.56
C VAL A 104 -3.05 -0.79 10.98
N ARG A 105 -3.77 -0.27 11.97
CA ARG A 105 -3.35 -0.26 13.38
C ARG A 105 -3.12 -1.66 13.97
N LYS A 106 -3.89 -2.65 13.53
CA LYS A 106 -3.85 -4.01 14.11
C LYS A 106 -2.91 -4.96 13.37
N ARG A 107 -2.70 -4.75 12.07
CA ARG A 107 -2.14 -5.75 11.16
C ARG A 107 -1.01 -5.23 10.28
N SER A 108 -0.75 -3.93 10.24
CA SER A 108 0.24 -3.35 9.33
C SER A 108 1.30 -2.49 10.01
N LEU A 109 1.23 -2.33 11.33
CA LEU A 109 2.15 -1.50 12.11
C LEU A 109 2.78 -2.31 13.26
N VAL A 110 4.10 -2.25 13.35
CA VAL A 110 4.90 -2.74 14.47
C VAL A 110 5.33 -1.56 15.33
N PRO A 111 5.07 -1.58 16.65
CA PRO A 111 5.42 -0.49 17.53
C PRO A 111 6.95 -0.33 17.65
N PRO A 112 7.43 0.91 17.94
CA PRO A 112 8.82 1.17 18.27
C PRO A 112 9.32 0.28 19.40
N SER A 113 10.59 -0.10 19.35
CA SER A 113 11.25 -0.70 20.52
C SER A 113 11.38 0.34 21.63
N ASP A 114 11.31 -0.11 22.89
CA ASP A 114 11.51 0.74 24.04
C ASP A 114 12.86 1.48 23.95
N ARG A 115 12.88 2.77 24.28
CA ARG A 115 14.09 3.61 24.20
C ARG A 115 15.18 3.18 25.19
N SER A 116 14.83 2.44 26.25
CA SER A 116 15.78 1.82 27.19
C SER A 116 16.53 0.62 26.62
N VAL A 117 15.97 -0.04 25.60
CA VAL A 117 16.61 -1.17 24.94
C VAL A 117 17.67 -0.66 23.97
N ALA A 118 18.88 -1.19 24.04
CA ALA A 118 19.95 -0.82 23.10
C ALA A 118 19.60 -1.19 21.66
N TYR A 119 20.07 -0.39 20.71
CA TYR A 119 20.04 -0.76 19.30
C TYR A 119 20.82 -2.05 19.05
N ASN A 120 20.35 -2.87 18.10
CA ASN A 120 21.03 -4.10 17.69
C ASN A 120 21.44 -3.99 16.21
N LEU A 121 22.36 -3.07 15.95
CA LEU A 121 22.89 -2.75 14.61
C LEU A 121 24.04 -3.71 14.27
N ARG A 122 24.05 -4.20 13.02
CA ARG A 122 25.04 -5.17 12.51
C ARG A 122 26.30 -4.49 11.98
N LYS A 123 26.16 -3.27 11.48
CA LYS A 123 27.23 -2.41 10.99
C LYS A 123 27.60 -1.40 12.07
N SER A 124 28.87 -1.00 12.04
CA SER A 124 29.48 -0.12 13.04
C SER A 124 28.71 1.19 13.21
N ASP A 125 28.72 1.72 14.44
CA ASP A 125 28.22 3.05 14.88
C ASP A 125 28.76 4.29 14.13
N LYS A 126 29.42 4.10 12.98
CA LYS A 126 29.95 5.21 12.20
C LYS A 126 28.80 5.98 11.55
N PRO A 127 28.80 7.32 11.66
CA PRO A 127 27.82 8.15 10.97
C PRO A 127 27.81 7.84 9.48
N THR A 128 26.62 7.72 8.89
CA THR A 128 26.50 7.54 7.44
C THR A 128 27.17 8.71 6.74
N ASN A 129 28.15 8.45 5.87
CA ASN A 129 28.82 9.50 5.08
C ASN A 129 27.94 10.03 3.93
N SER A 130 26.61 10.01 4.10
CA SER A 130 25.64 10.42 3.10
C SER A 130 25.58 11.94 3.01
N THR A 131 25.76 12.47 1.80
CA THR A 131 25.60 13.89 1.50
C THR A 131 24.19 14.37 1.82
N LEU A 132 23.18 13.51 1.64
CA LEU A 132 21.80 13.82 1.99
C LEU A 132 21.64 13.98 3.51
N VAL A 133 22.15 13.04 4.32
CA VAL A 133 22.08 13.13 5.79
C VAL A 133 22.74 14.42 6.29
N LYS A 134 23.93 14.75 5.78
CA LYS A 134 24.61 16.02 6.11
C LYS A 134 23.80 17.25 5.71
N THR A 135 23.07 17.19 4.61
CA THR A 135 22.20 18.28 4.15
C THR A 135 20.96 18.41 5.04
N LEU A 136 20.32 17.29 5.39
CA LEU A 136 19.17 17.26 6.30
C LEU A 136 19.52 17.81 7.69
N LEU A 137 20.66 17.40 8.25
CA LEU A 137 21.14 17.93 9.54
C LEU A 137 21.42 19.44 9.51
N LYS A 138 21.72 20.01 8.33
CA LYS A 138 21.89 21.46 8.13
C LYS A 138 20.58 22.20 7.90
N ILE A 139 19.54 21.55 7.41
CA ILE A 139 18.21 22.15 7.23
C ILE A 139 17.48 22.16 8.57
N PHE A 140 17.47 21.02 9.25
CA PHE A 140 16.78 20.82 10.51
C PHE A 140 17.67 21.15 11.72
N VAL A 141 18.45 22.24 11.64
CA VAL A 141 19.41 22.61 12.69
C VAL A 141 18.71 22.68 14.04
N ASN A 142 19.27 21.98 15.04
CA ASN A 142 18.77 21.89 16.41
C ASN A 142 17.34 21.32 16.56
N LYS A 143 16.64 20.95 15.48
CA LYS A 143 15.33 20.32 15.59
C LYS A 143 15.49 18.94 16.23
N THR A 144 14.79 18.75 17.34
CA THR A 144 14.64 17.46 18.01
C THR A 144 13.19 17.03 17.95
N SER A 145 12.92 15.74 18.15
CA SER A 145 11.55 15.20 18.19
C SER A 145 10.73 15.48 16.92
N GLY A 146 11.38 15.47 15.75
CA GLY A 146 10.67 15.47 14.48
C GLY A 146 10.10 14.10 14.12
N PHE A 147 9.31 14.04 13.06
CA PHE A 147 8.72 12.79 12.55
C PHE A 147 9.12 12.54 11.09
N PHE A 148 9.73 11.38 10.81
CA PHE A 148 10.06 10.99 9.44
C PHE A 148 9.18 9.85 8.92
N VAL A 149 9.07 9.75 7.59
CA VAL A 149 8.59 8.56 6.87
C VAL A 149 9.64 8.19 5.83
N GLU A 150 10.09 6.94 5.81
CA GLU A 150 11.06 6.42 4.85
C GLU A 150 10.52 5.16 4.18
N SER A 151 10.36 5.20 2.85
CA SER A 151 10.05 4.02 2.03
C SER A 151 11.30 3.27 1.61
N ARG A 152 11.15 1.95 1.38
CA ARG A 152 12.26 1.02 1.08
C ARG A 152 13.36 1.13 2.14
N ALA A 153 12.95 0.98 3.40
CA ALA A 153 13.85 1.06 4.55
C ALA A 153 14.90 -0.07 4.62
N LEU A 154 14.85 -1.03 3.69
CA LEU A 154 15.72 -2.19 3.62
C LEU A 154 15.75 -2.91 4.98
N ASP A 155 16.93 -3.17 5.50
CA ASP A 155 17.10 -3.89 6.75
C ASP A 155 17.04 -2.98 7.99
N GLY A 156 16.57 -1.74 7.83
CA GLY A 156 16.43 -0.75 8.88
C GLY A 156 17.74 -0.10 9.32
N GLU A 157 18.85 -0.39 8.63
CA GLU A 157 20.17 0.09 9.04
C GLU A 157 21.02 0.49 7.83
N GLU A 158 21.17 -0.42 6.87
CA GLU A 158 21.94 -0.19 5.66
C GLU A 158 21.35 0.95 4.85
N MET A 159 22.18 1.97 4.60
CA MET A 159 21.83 3.18 3.83
C MET A 159 20.64 3.97 4.40
N SER A 160 20.15 3.66 5.61
CA SER A 160 19.06 4.41 6.23
C SER A 160 19.52 5.83 6.54
N VAL A 161 18.83 6.80 5.96
CA VAL A 161 19.13 8.22 6.23
C VAL A 161 18.48 8.69 7.51
N THR A 162 17.43 7.99 7.96
CA THR A 162 16.64 8.36 9.13
C THR A 162 17.22 7.84 10.44
N LEU A 163 18.08 6.80 10.39
CA LEU A 163 18.73 6.25 11.59
C LEU A 163 19.54 7.32 12.37
N GLU A 164 20.22 8.21 11.65
CA GLU A 164 20.97 9.32 12.25
C GLU A 164 20.04 10.34 12.92
N LEU A 165 18.89 10.66 12.29
CA LEU A 165 17.88 11.57 12.84
C LEU A 165 17.23 10.96 14.09
N GLU A 166 16.94 9.66 14.05
CA GLU A 166 16.38 8.92 15.17
C GLU A 166 17.34 8.90 16.38
N ARG A 167 18.60 8.49 16.16
CA ARG A 167 19.61 8.37 17.22
C ARG A 167 20.00 9.72 17.82
N ASN A 168 20.35 10.68 16.96
CA ASN A 168 21.05 11.89 17.39
C ASN A 168 20.13 13.09 17.57
N LYS A 169 18.93 13.06 16.97
CA LYS A 169 17.91 14.11 17.11
C LYS A 169 16.66 13.63 17.84
N LYS A 170 16.61 12.35 18.25
CA LYS A 170 15.45 11.73 18.93
C LYS A 170 14.17 11.82 18.11
N TRP A 171 14.28 11.83 16.79
CA TRP A 171 13.10 11.82 15.93
C TRP A 171 12.37 10.49 16.07
N ASP A 172 11.05 10.55 16.05
CA ASP A 172 10.19 9.40 15.83
C ASP A 172 9.96 9.23 14.33
N GLY A 173 9.29 8.16 13.90
CA GLY A 173 8.98 8.01 12.49
C GLY A 173 8.34 6.69 12.13
N LEU A 174 8.30 6.44 10.83
CA LEU A 174 7.79 5.24 10.20
C LEU A 174 8.75 4.75 9.12
N LEU A 175 9.18 3.49 9.22
CA LEU A 175 9.91 2.76 8.18
C LEU A 175 8.97 1.82 7.45
N ILE A 176 8.99 1.87 6.12
CA ILE A 176 8.15 1.06 5.25
C ILE A 176 9.05 0.16 4.40
N GLU A 177 8.91 -1.15 4.56
CA GLU A 177 9.68 -2.14 3.80
C GLU A 177 8.81 -3.35 3.44
N PRO A 178 8.46 -3.53 2.16
CA PRO A 178 7.63 -4.65 1.75
C PRO A 178 8.39 -5.96 1.59
N ASP A 179 9.72 -5.96 1.40
CA ASP A 179 10.48 -7.21 1.22
C ASP A 179 10.60 -7.96 2.56
N PRO A 180 10.05 -9.19 2.68
CA PRO A 180 10.06 -9.94 3.93
C PRO A 180 11.46 -10.28 4.43
N SER A 181 12.44 -10.47 3.55
CA SER A 181 13.83 -10.78 3.92
C SER A 181 14.49 -9.58 4.58
N ASN A 182 14.21 -8.38 4.08
CA ASN A 182 14.71 -7.13 4.65
C ASN A 182 13.94 -6.75 5.91
N PHE A 183 12.62 -6.87 5.90
CA PHE A 183 11.77 -6.61 7.06
C PHE A 183 12.13 -7.51 8.24
N GLN A 184 12.40 -8.80 8.00
CA GLN A 184 12.88 -9.72 9.04
C GLN A 184 14.15 -9.20 9.73
N LYS A 185 15.11 -8.70 8.95
CA LYS A 185 16.35 -8.15 9.49
C LYS A 185 16.09 -6.86 10.25
N MET A 186 15.19 -6.01 9.74
CA MET A 186 14.79 -4.76 10.38
C MET A 186 14.15 -5.00 11.75
N LEU A 187 13.30 -6.02 11.91
CA LEU A 187 12.72 -6.36 13.22
C LEU A 187 13.79 -6.64 14.29
N ALA A 188 14.96 -7.14 13.90
CA ALA A 188 16.04 -7.44 14.84
C ALA A 188 16.86 -6.22 15.26
N THR A 189 16.68 -5.04 14.66
CA THR A 189 17.55 -3.87 14.87
C THR A 189 17.22 -3.02 16.09
N ASN A 190 16.07 -3.26 16.73
CA ASN A 190 15.54 -2.48 17.85
C ASN A 190 15.35 -0.98 17.55
N ARG A 191 14.96 -0.62 16.31
CA ARG A 191 14.63 0.76 15.93
C ARG A 191 13.58 1.38 16.86
N LYS A 192 13.70 2.69 17.06
CA LYS A 192 12.84 3.51 17.92
C LYS A 192 11.75 4.23 17.13
N CYS A 193 11.37 3.67 15.99
CA CYS A 193 10.31 4.15 15.11
C CYS A 193 9.36 3.01 14.76
N TRP A 194 8.20 3.36 14.23
CA TRP A 194 7.22 2.40 13.74
C TRP A 194 7.75 1.69 12.49
N LEU A 195 7.38 0.42 12.32
CA LEU A 195 7.73 -0.36 11.14
C LEU A 195 6.45 -0.83 10.45
N ALA A 196 6.43 -0.82 9.11
CA ALA A 196 5.31 -1.33 8.33
C ALA A 196 5.81 -2.28 7.21
N PRO A 197 5.40 -3.57 7.23
CA PRO A 197 5.74 -4.56 6.21
C PRO A 197 4.82 -4.45 4.98
N VAL A 198 4.69 -3.25 4.44
CA VAL A 198 3.77 -2.89 3.35
C VAL A 198 4.54 -2.11 2.29
N CYS A 199 3.92 -1.91 1.12
CA CYS A 199 4.34 -0.89 0.17
C CYS A 199 3.45 0.37 0.28
N LEU A 200 3.80 1.42 -0.45
CA LEU A 200 2.95 2.61 -0.57
C LEU A 200 2.06 2.47 -1.80
N SER A 201 0.76 2.69 -1.64
CA SER A 201 -0.21 2.59 -2.73
C SER A 201 -0.06 3.78 -3.68
N THR A 202 -0.11 3.49 -4.98
CA THR A 202 -0.20 4.50 -6.04
C THR A 202 -1.63 5.02 -6.22
N GLU A 203 -2.58 4.49 -5.45
CA GLU A 203 -3.99 4.84 -5.46
C GLU A 203 -4.44 5.34 -4.08
N ASN A 204 -5.61 5.97 -4.03
CA ASN A 204 -6.25 6.36 -2.76
C ASN A 204 -6.90 5.17 -2.02
N THR A 205 -6.69 3.94 -2.49
CA THR A 205 -7.15 2.70 -1.86
C THR A 205 -5.99 1.70 -1.72
N PRO A 206 -6.12 0.67 -0.88
CA PRO A 206 -5.16 -0.43 -0.85
C PRO A 206 -5.08 -1.15 -2.20
N ILE A 207 -3.88 -1.55 -2.58
CA ILE A 207 -3.65 -2.44 -3.73
C ILE A 207 -2.82 -3.63 -3.30
N LEU A 208 -2.99 -4.77 -3.98
CA LEU A 208 -2.13 -5.94 -3.79
C LEU A 208 -1.11 -6.02 -4.93
N THR A 209 0.16 -6.14 -4.58
CA THR A 209 1.24 -6.29 -5.58
C THR A 209 2.21 -7.39 -5.20
N LYS A 210 2.98 -7.86 -6.19
CA LYS A 210 4.02 -8.86 -5.99
C LYS A 210 5.37 -8.21 -5.79
N VAL A 211 6.02 -8.55 -4.68
CA VAL A 211 7.36 -8.07 -4.34
C VAL A 211 8.34 -9.23 -4.42
N SER A 212 9.50 -8.98 -5.05
CA SER A 212 10.60 -9.95 -5.10
C SER A 212 11.28 -10.03 -3.74
N VAL A 213 11.60 -11.25 -3.29
CA VAL A 213 12.25 -11.43 -1.99
C VAL A 213 13.78 -11.40 -2.16
N SER A 214 14.45 -10.49 -1.45
CA SER A 214 15.91 -10.37 -1.52
C SER A 214 16.62 -11.61 -1.00
N GLY A 215 17.68 -12.02 -1.71
CA GLY A 215 18.47 -13.22 -1.39
C GLY A 215 18.07 -14.45 -2.20
N LEU A 216 17.01 -14.36 -3.02
CA LEU A 216 16.66 -15.39 -3.99
C LEU A 216 17.16 -15.04 -5.40
N LYS A 217 17.19 -16.04 -6.29
CA LYS A 217 17.49 -15.81 -7.70
C LYS A 217 16.36 -15.00 -8.36
N ARG A 218 16.73 -14.16 -9.32
CA ARG A 218 15.79 -13.31 -10.07
C ARG A 218 14.74 -14.19 -10.77
N GLY A 219 13.46 -13.98 -10.46
CA GLY A 219 12.34 -14.79 -10.98
C GLY A 219 11.94 -15.97 -10.09
N GLU A 220 12.69 -16.25 -9.03
CA GLU A 220 12.35 -17.24 -8.00
C GLU A 220 11.91 -16.51 -6.74
N GLY A 221 10.65 -16.72 -6.31
CA GLY A 221 10.09 -16.21 -5.04
C GLY A 221 9.63 -14.76 -5.07
N THR A 222 8.35 -14.57 -5.38
CA THR A 222 7.61 -13.34 -5.10
C THR A 222 6.60 -13.60 -3.99
N VAL A 223 6.29 -12.57 -3.22
CA VAL A 223 5.23 -12.59 -2.21
C VAL A 223 4.23 -11.48 -2.53
N ASP A 224 2.96 -11.75 -2.34
CA ASP A 224 1.93 -10.71 -2.40
C ASP A 224 2.07 -9.82 -1.17
N VAL A 225 1.98 -8.50 -1.36
CA VAL A 225 2.09 -7.49 -0.29
C VAL A 225 1.02 -6.44 -0.52
N HIS A 226 0.34 -6.02 0.55
CA HIS A 226 -0.52 -4.85 0.48
C HIS A 226 0.33 -3.58 0.34
N CYS A 227 0.00 -2.75 -0.65
CA CYS A 227 0.39 -1.37 -0.65
C CYS A 227 -0.73 -0.54 -0.06
N LEU A 228 -0.42 0.27 0.94
CA LEU A 228 -1.38 1.10 1.64
C LEU A 228 -1.20 2.57 1.26
N PRO A 229 -2.28 3.36 1.13
CA PRO A 229 -2.14 4.80 0.97
C PRO A 229 -1.36 5.40 2.15
N LEU A 230 -0.47 6.34 1.87
CA LEU A 230 0.33 7.00 2.92
C LEU A 230 -0.57 7.68 3.95
N ALA A 231 -1.68 8.27 3.52
CA ALA A 231 -2.65 8.90 4.42
C ALA A 231 -3.20 7.90 5.45
N SER A 232 -3.51 6.66 5.05
CA SER A 232 -4.02 5.63 5.95
C SER A 232 -3.01 5.28 7.05
N LEU A 233 -1.72 5.18 6.70
CA LEU A 233 -0.63 4.95 7.65
C LEU A 233 -0.48 6.11 8.64
N LEU A 234 -0.52 7.34 8.13
CA LEU A 234 -0.39 8.56 8.94
C LEU A 234 -1.58 8.73 9.90
N ILE A 235 -2.81 8.53 9.43
CA ILE A 235 -4.02 8.55 10.26
C ILE A 235 -3.98 7.45 11.32
N ALA A 236 -3.54 6.24 10.96
CA ALA A 236 -3.38 5.14 11.91
C ALA A 236 -2.41 5.50 13.04
N LEU A 237 -1.35 6.26 12.74
CA LEU A 237 -0.36 6.76 13.69
C LEU A 237 -0.74 8.09 14.37
N ASN A 238 -1.92 8.65 14.05
CA ASN A 238 -2.36 9.97 14.50
C ASN A 238 -1.34 11.09 14.18
N SER A 239 -0.67 11.00 13.04
CA SER A 239 0.28 12.00 12.58
C SER A 239 -0.26 12.75 11.36
N THR A 240 -0.23 14.07 11.42
CA THR A 240 -0.53 14.97 10.29
C THR A 240 0.66 15.85 9.93
N VAL A 241 1.78 15.67 10.64
CA VAL A 241 3.01 16.46 10.49
C VAL A 241 4.15 15.50 10.23
N VAL A 242 4.80 15.65 9.07
CA VAL A 242 5.95 14.86 8.66
C VAL A 242 7.09 15.83 8.35
N ASP A 243 8.15 15.80 9.15
CA ASP A 243 9.30 16.66 8.91
C ASP A 243 10.11 16.19 7.69
N LEU A 244 10.19 14.88 7.47
CA LEU A 244 10.88 14.32 6.33
C LEU A 244 10.07 13.16 5.73
N LEU A 245 9.61 13.34 4.50
CA LEU A 245 9.11 12.24 3.67
C LEU A 245 10.20 11.82 2.69
N ARG A 246 10.74 10.61 2.84
CA ARG A 246 11.69 10.02 1.90
C ARG A 246 11.02 8.94 1.07
N LEU A 247 10.99 9.17 -0.24
CA LEU A 247 10.49 8.24 -1.24
C LEU A 247 11.63 7.71 -2.10
N ASP A 248 11.88 6.42 -1.95
CA ASP A 248 12.57 5.57 -2.91
C ASP A 248 11.56 4.48 -3.22
N LEU A 249 11.01 4.43 -4.43
CA LEU A 249 9.99 3.46 -4.85
C LEU A 249 10.31 2.86 -6.21
N ASN A 250 11.57 2.99 -6.67
CA ASN A 250 12.07 2.48 -7.94
C ASN A 250 11.15 2.81 -9.14
N GLY A 251 10.54 3.98 -9.13
CA GLY A 251 9.71 4.41 -10.25
C GLY A 251 8.22 4.63 -9.95
N ASP A 252 7.77 4.53 -8.71
CA ASP A 252 6.37 4.82 -8.34
C ASP A 252 6.23 6.06 -7.45
N GLU A 253 7.27 6.91 -7.38
CA GLU A 253 7.27 8.08 -6.50
C GLU A 253 6.19 9.10 -6.85
N LEU A 254 5.96 9.38 -8.15
CA LEU A 254 5.01 10.41 -8.59
C LEU A 254 3.57 9.98 -8.31
N PRO A 255 3.13 8.77 -8.73
CA PRO A 255 1.79 8.29 -8.38
C PRO A 255 1.52 8.30 -6.87
N VAL A 256 2.49 7.90 -6.04
CA VAL A 256 2.33 7.99 -4.58
C VAL A 256 2.19 9.44 -4.11
N LEU A 257 2.98 10.38 -4.64
CA LEU A 257 2.85 11.80 -4.30
C LEU A 257 1.51 12.40 -4.75
N GLU A 258 0.93 11.91 -5.83
CA GLU A 258 -0.39 12.34 -6.35
C GLU A 258 -1.55 11.94 -5.41
N THR A 259 -1.40 10.89 -4.62
CA THR A 259 -2.40 10.48 -3.61
C THR A 259 -2.38 11.32 -2.33
N ILE A 260 -1.28 12.06 -2.09
CA ILE A 260 -1.14 12.85 -0.85
C ILE A 260 -2.05 14.09 -0.89
N SER A 261 -2.95 14.17 0.08
CA SER A 261 -3.67 15.42 0.39
C SER A 261 -2.76 16.38 1.16
N PHE A 262 -2.02 17.22 0.42
CA PHE A 262 -1.12 18.24 0.98
C PHE A 262 -1.84 19.33 1.81
N ASP A 263 -3.17 19.39 1.77
CA ASP A 263 -3.98 20.27 2.61
C ASP A 263 -4.23 19.68 4.01
N SER A 264 -4.21 18.34 4.12
CA SER A 264 -4.49 17.61 5.36
C SER A 264 -3.23 17.16 6.08
N VAL A 265 -2.13 17.00 5.36
CA VAL A 265 -0.83 16.57 5.90
C VAL A 265 0.22 17.62 5.58
N PHE A 266 0.84 18.16 6.62
CA PHE A 266 1.99 19.04 6.49
C PHE A 266 3.26 18.21 6.34
N ILE A 267 4.00 18.45 5.25
CA ILE A 267 5.31 17.82 5.03
C ILE A 267 6.36 18.92 4.88
N ALA A 268 7.39 18.94 5.74
CA ALA A 268 8.39 20.01 5.75
C ALA A 268 9.44 19.83 4.64
N ALA A 269 9.94 18.61 4.46
CA ALA A 269 10.86 18.26 3.39
C ALA A 269 10.48 16.94 2.72
N ILE A 270 10.63 16.89 1.39
CA ILE A 270 10.40 15.70 0.58
C ILE A 270 11.72 15.36 -0.11
N SER A 271 12.22 14.15 0.15
CA SER A 271 13.37 13.57 -0.55
C SER A 271 12.88 12.51 -1.50
N VAL A 272 13.10 12.68 -2.80
CA VAL A 272 12.72 11.70 -3.83
C VAL A 272 13.97 11.16 -4.51
N LYS A 273 14.14 9.84 -4.50
CA LYS A 273 15.19 9.17 -5.27
C LYS A 273 14.70 8.93 -6.70
N PHE A 274 15.48 9.38 -7.68
CA PHE A 274 15.12 9.21 -9.09
C PHE A 274 15.97 8.14 -9.79
N ALA A 275 15.28 7.21 -10.44
CA ALA A 275 15.82 6.43 -11.54
C ALA A 275 15.74 7.22 -12.87
N HIS A 276 16.55 6.83 -13.85
CA HIS A 276 16.85 7.55 -15.10
C HIS A 276 15.66 8.10 -15.90
N GLY A 277 15.86 9.25 -16.59
CA GLY A 277 14.92 9.84 -17.56
C GLY A 277 14.65 11.33 -17.30
N ARG A 278 14.93 12.21 -18.27
CA ARG A 278 14.79 13.68 -18.11
C ARG A 278 13.33 14.10 -17.91
N THR A 279 12.42 13.62 -18.76
CA THR A 279 10.99 13.96 -18.71
C THR A 279 10.38 13.62 -17.35
N ARG A 280 10.69 12.44 -16.82
CA ARG A 280 10.20 11.99 -15.51
C ARG A 280 10.67 12.89 -14.37
N LYS A 281 11.91 13.37 -14.42
CA LYS A 281 12.49 14.32 -13.45
C LYS A 281 11.78 15.67 -13.49
N GLU A 282 11.49 16.18 -14.68
CA GLU A 282 10.78 17.45 -14.87
C GLU A 282 9.33 17.38 -14.42
N THR A 283 8.59 16.34 -14.81
CA THR A 283 7.18 16.16 -14.40
C THR A 283 7.04 16.11 -12.87
N MET A 284 7.89 15.32 -12.22
CA MET A 284 7.91 15.24 -10.76
C MET A 284 8.27 16.58 -10.11
N ARG A 285 9.32 17.25 -10.60
CA ARG A 285 9.70 18.56 -10.07
C ARG A 285 8.54 19.55 -10.18
N ASN A 286 7.93 19.65 -11.36
CA ASN A 286 6.82 20.55 -11.61
C ASN A 286 5.62 20.23 -10.70
N PHE A 287 5.34 18.94 -10.47
CA PHE A 287 4.29 18.53 -9.54
C PHE A 287 4.59 19.00 -8.11
N VAL A 288 5.77 18.65 -7.57
CA VAL A 288 6.15 18.97 -6.18
C VAL A 288 6.25 20.50 -5.98
N GLU A 289 6.82 21.22 -6.94
CA GLU A 289 6.87 22.69 -6.91
C GLU A 289 5.46 23.30 -6.98
N GLY A 290 4.56 22.72 -7.79
CA GLY A 290 3.15 23.09 -7.84
C GLY A 290 2.38 22.88 -6.52
N LYS A 291 2.93 22.09 -5.58
CA LYS A 291 2.40 21.93 -4.21
C LYS A 291 3.04 22.88 -3.19
N GLY A 292 3.77 23.89 -3.64
CA GLY A 292 4.37 24.93 -2.78
C GLY A 292 5.68 24.50 -2.12
N TYR A 293 6.47 23.68 -2.81
CA TYR A 293 7.82 23.33 -2.40
C TYR A 293 8.84 23.95 -3.35
N LYS A 294 10.08 24.12 -2.89
CA LYS A 294 11.21 24.49 -3.75
C LYS A 294 12.26 23.40 -3.73
N LEU A 295 12.84 23.12 -4.90
CA LEU A 295 14.03 22.28 -4.99
C LEU A 295 15.18 22.96 -4.24
N TYR A 296 15.59 22.38 -3.12
CA TYR A 296 16.69 22.88 -2.30
C TYR A 296 18.03 22.37 -2.81
N LYS A 297 18.13 21.06 -3.08
CA LYS A 297 19.38 20.43 -3.53
C LYS A 297 19.14 19.11 -4.24
N VAL A 298 19.97 18.83 -5.24
CA VAL A 298 20.12 17.50 -5.82
C VAL A 298 21.39 16.87 -5.24
N ASN A 299 21.25 15.79 -4.49
CA ASN A 299 22.37 15.03 -3.95
C ASN A 299 22.65 13.85 -4.87
N LYS A 300 23.86 13.79 -5.42
CA LYS A 300 24.30 12.66 -6.24
C LYS A 300 24.85 11.56 -5.33
N THR A 301 24.38 10.33 -5.49
CA THR A 301 24.98 9.16 -4.86
C THR A 301 26.22 8.74 -5.66
N ILE A 302 27.31 8.39 -4.97
CA ILE A 302 28.55 7.90 -5.60
C ILE A 302 28.42 6.37 -5.80
N ASP A 303 27.27 5.94 -6.30
CA ASP A 303 26.98 4.54 -6.55
C ASP A 303 26.96 4.32 -8.06
N LEU A 304 27.30 3.11 -8.50
CA LEU A 304 27.49 2.72 -9.92
C LEU A 304 26.31 3.06 -10.86
N TRP A 305 25.15 3.42 -10.30
CA TRP A 305 23.90 3.68 -11.01
C TRP A 305 23.58 5.18 -11.20
N SER A 306 24.42 6.11 -10.71
CA SER A 306 24.20 7.57 -10.87
C SER A 306 22.82 8.06 -10.43
N ASP A 307 22.26 7.45 -9.39
CA ASP A 307 20.99 7.89 -8.81
C ASP A 307 21.14 9.30 -8.21
N GLU A 308 20.03 10.04 -8.20
CA GLU A 308 19.99 11.40 -7.66
C GLU A 308 18.85 11.52 -6.66
N ASP A 309 19.15 12.00 -5.46
CA ASP A 309 18.19 12.36 -4.42
C ASP A 309 17.83 13.85 -4.56
N TYR A 310 16.60 14.13 -4.98
CA TYR A 310 16.06 15.48 -5.08
C TYR A 310 15.42 15.83 -3.75
N LEU A 311 15.97 16.84 -3.08
CA LEU A 311 15.47 17.35 -1.82
C LEU A 311 14.69 18.63 -2.05
N PHE A 312 13.40 18.57 -1.76
CA PHE A 312 12.46 19.69 -1.78
C PHE A 312 12.15 20.13 -0.36
N ILE A 313 12.02 21.44 -0.15
CA ILE A 313 11.62 22.03 1.13
C ILE A 313 10.36 22.84 0.91
N LYS A 314 9.41 22.77 1.85
CA LYS A 314 8.19 23.58 1.84
C LYS A 314 8.58 25.05 1.92
N ASP A 315 7.99 25.89 1.07
CA ASP A 315 8.27 27.33 1.13
C ASP A 315 7.87 27.93 2.48
N ASP A 316 8.75 28.78 3.03
CA ASP A 316 8.70 29.35 4.40
C ASP A 316 7.45 30.19 4.74
N SER A 317 6.45 30.30 3.85
CA SER A 317 5.15 30.89 4.17
C SER A 317 4.28 30.01 5.09
N GLY A 318 4.76 28.83 5.49
CA GLY A 318 4.01 27.90 6.35
C GLY A 318 4.83 26.98 7.25
N LEU A 319 6.13 27.23 7.47
CA LEU A 319 6.82 26.55 8.57
C LEU A 319 6.15 26.97 9.88
N PRO A 320 5.71 26.03 10.74
CA PRO A 320 5.33 26.37 12.10
C PRO A 320 6.50 27.13 12.70
N THR A 321 6.25 28.36 13.16
CA THR A 321 7.20 29.07 14.02
C THR A 321 7.41 28.16 15.23
N MET A 322 8.64 27.67 15.39
CA MET A 322 9.04 26.83 16.52
C MET A 322 8.84 27.58 17.85
#